data_AF-A0A959AVV0-F1
#
_entry.id   AF-A0A959AVV0-F1
#
_cell.length_a   1.000
_cell.length_b   1.000
_cell.length_c   1.000
_cell.angle_alpha   90.00
_cell.angle_beta   90.00
_cell.angle_gamma   90.00
#
_symmetry.space_group_name_H-M   'P 1'
#
loop_
_entity.id
_entity.type
_entity.pdbx_description
1 polymer ?
#
loop_
_entity_poly.entity_id
_entity_poly.type
_entity_poly.pdbx_seq_one_letter_code
_entity_poly.pdbx_strand_id
1 'polypeptide(L)'
;MKKVLLLMVAALFIAGAAVAQTQNKSDVLVSGGSDGNTVNVKQKLEGDDRNESEVRITDESDGNGVSINQRGEDLKSDVEIAYYSSGNTVDVIQRDEDNHSDVDIYNHSNGNSVAVKQKDANNDSHVDIYDYSNGNIVEVEQEGEYNDSDIDIYGGFPSGSNGNYVYVGQDGESLDSDIEIEYSNGNTVFVEQKGNDQDSDVGIYGWSNGNVVVVDQDDEENDSDVYIANHSNDNTVEVEQDDEDNDSDINIYDFSSGNYVAVEQDGEDNDSDVNIYGGGGAGSNGNSVVIEQDGEDNDSDVEISYSSGNNVVVEQDGYRHDSDIDILDFSNGNTVGVYQKNGHMDSDVLISGYSSGNTVEVNQK
;
A
#
# COMPACT_ATOMS: atom_id res chain seq x y z
N MET A 1 8.18 15.50 -42.89
CA MET A 1 7.94 16.87 -42.39
C MET A 1 7.48 16.71 -40.95
N LYS A 2 8.30 17.08 -39.94
CA LYS A 2 7.80 17.12 -38.56
C LYS A 2 6.73 18.22 -38.49
N LYS A 3 5.57 17.93 -37.89
CA LYS A 3 4.61 18.96 -37.49
C LYS A 3 5.06 19.46 -36.12
N VAL A 4 5.12 20.77 -35.92
CA VAL A 4 5.23 21.33 -34.58
C VAL A 4 3.82 21.40 -34.02
N LEU A 5 3.56 20.72 -32.91
CA LEU A 5 2.29 20.82 -32.20
C LEU A 5 2.21 22.19 -31.50
N LEU A 6 1.00 22.76 -31.39
CA LEU A 6 0.82 24.11 -30.86
C LEU A 6 0.44 24.05 -29.38
N LEU A 7 1.42 24.22 -28.50
CA LEU A 7 1.19 24.35 -27.05
C LEU A 7 0.36 25.62 -26.76
N MET A 8 -0.78 25.48 -26.08
CA MET A 8 -1.61 26.60 -25.60
C MET A 8 -1.43 26.78 -24.09
N VAL A 9 -0.40 27.52 -23.67
CA VAL A 9 -0.28 27.98 -22.28
C VAL A 9 -1.24 29.16 -22.07
N ALA A 10 -2.29 28.97 -21.26
CA ALA A 10 -3.39 29.93 -21.08
C ALA A 10 -3.23 30.81 -19.83
N ALA A 11 -2.05 31.42 -19.64
CA ALA A 11 -1.75 32.24 -18.45
C ALA A 11 -2.61 33.53 -18.38
N LEU A 12 -3.51 33.62 -17.40
CA LEU A 12 -4.45 34.73 -17.20
C LEU A 12 -3.91 35.79 -16.22
N PHE A 13 -3.07 36.71 -16.71
CA PHE A 13 -2.54 37.80 -15.89
C PHE A 13 -3.59 38.90 -15.61
N ILE A 14 -3.91 39.10 -14.32
CA ILE A 14 -4.63 40.28 -13.81
C ILE A 14 -3.60 41.20 -13.12
N ALA A 15 -3.61 42.50 -13.44
CA ALA A 15 -2.58 43.44 -12.98
C ALA A 15 -3.18 44.57 -12.12
N GLY A 16 -2.70 44.73 -10.88
CA GLY A 16 -3.22 45.75 -9.97
C GLY A 16 -2.44 45.98 -8.66
N ALA A 17 -1.31 46.68 -8.74
CA ALA A 17 -0.68 47.45 -7.65
C ALA A 17 -0.36 46.77 -6.30
N ALA A 18 0.93 46.44 -6.10
CA ALA A 18 1.61 46.38 -4.80
C ALA A 18 0.92 45.56 -3.68
N VAL A 19 0.69 44.28 -3.98
CA VAL A 19 0.40 43.21 -3.00
C VAL A 19 1.73 42.51 -2.64
N ALA A 20 1.75 41.69 -1.59
CA ALA A 20 2.82 40.71 -1.39
C ALA A 20 2.90 39.74 -2.60
N GLN A 21 3.97 38.95 -2.70
CA GLN A 21 4.14 38.01 -3.83
C GLN A 21 3.36 36.71 -3.60
N THR A 22 2.05 36.85 -3.33
CA THR A 22 1.08 35.76 -3.14
C THR A 22 0.72 35.18 -4.53
N GLN A 23 1.70 34.53 -5.14
CA GLN A 23 1.66 34.10 -6.54
C GLN A 23 1.88 32.60 -6.66
N ASN A 24 0.80 31.91 -7.05
CA ASN A 24 0.83 30.56 -7.60
C ASN A 24 1.98 30.40 -8.60
N LYS A 25 2.80 29.36 -8.42
CA LYS A 25 3.86 28.97 -9.35
C LYS A 25 3.44 27.69 -10.07
N SER A 26 3.61 27.67 -11.38
CA SER A 26 3.42 26.47 -12.19
C SER A 26 4.45 26.45 -13.32
N ASP A 27 5.38 25.49 -13.25
CA ASP A 27 6.38 25.25 -14.27
C ASP A 27 6.04 23.95 -15.02
N VAL A 28 5.94 24.03 -16.36
CA VAL A 28 5.53 22.89 -17.20
C VAL A 28 6.52 22.72 -18.35
N LEU A 29 7.20 21.57 -18.37
CA LEU A 29 8.23 21.21 -19.34
C LEU A 29 7.81 19.96 -20.11
N VAL A 30 7.41 20.12 -21.38
CA VAL A 30 7.30 18.99 -22.32
C VAL A 30 8.46 19.06 -23.30
N SER A 31 9.38 18.08 -23.27
CA SER A 31 10.65 18.13 -24.02
C SER A 31 11.06 16.76 -24.58
N GLY A 32 12.36 16.44 -24.71
CA GLY A 32 12.92 15.16 -25.18
C GLY A 32 12.68 14.76 -26.66
N GLY A 33 11.49 15.03 -27.18
CA GLY A 33 10.94 14.47 -28.41
C GLY A 33 9.44 14.16 -28.29
N SER A 34 8.97 14.04 -27.04
CA SER A 34 7.63 13.75 -26.55
C SER A 34 6.51 14.54 -27.23
N ASP A 35 5.54 13.85 -27.81
CA ASP A 35 4.31 14.42 -28.39
C ASP A 35 3.01 13.79 -27.81
N GLY A 36 1.84 14.23 -28.28
CA GLY A 36 0.53 13.81 -27.73
C GLY A 36 0.15 14.31 -26.33
N ASN A 37 1.11 14.68 -25.49
CA ASN A 37 0.92 15.00 -24.08
C ASN A 37 -0.07 16.16 -23.80
N THR A 38 -0.79 16.06 -22.68
CA THR A 38 -1.75 17.06 -22.17
C THR A 38 -1.46 17.39 -20.71
N VAL A 39 -1.35 18.67 -20.36
CA VAL A 39 -1.15 19.13 -18.97
C VAL A 39 -2.19 20.22 -18.63
N ASN A 40 -2.80 20.14 -17.44
CA ASN A 40 -3.92 20.98 -17.02
C ASN A 40 -3.83 21.39 -15.53
N VAL A 41 -3.01 22.40 -15.24
CA VAL A 41 -2.88 22.95 -13.88
C VAL A 41 -3.94 24.01 -13.59
N LYS A 42 -4.58 23.90 -12.41
CA LYS A 42 -5.51 24.88 -11.84
C LYS A 42 -5.09 25.13 -10.39
N GLN A 43 -4.86 26.39 -10.04
CA GLN A 43 -4.44 26.80 -8.70
C GLN A 43 -5.30 27.96 -8.22
N LYS A 44 -5.82 27.89 -7.00
CA LYS A 44 -6.60 28.96 -6.35
C LYS A 44 -6.11 29.15 -4.92
N LEU A 45 -5.55 30.33 -4.64
CA LEU A 45 -5.23 30.74 -3.27
C LEU A 45 -6.51 31.01 -2.46
N GLU A 46 -6.52 30.58 -1.20
CA GLU A 46 -7.52 31.02 -0.21
C GLU A 46 -7.00 32.20 0.65
N GLY A 47 -5.68 32.41 0.79
CA GLY A 47 -5.07 33.55 1.51
C GLY A 47 -3.76 34.13 0.93
N ASP A 48 -2.68 34.14 1.73
CA ASP A 48 -1.45 34.92 1.52
C ASP A 48 -0.21 34.11 1.03
N ASP A 49 -0.13 32.80 1.25
CA ASP A 49 1.05 32.00 0.78
C ASP A 49 0.86 31.38 -0.63
N ARG A 50 1.64 30.37 -1.07
CA ARG A 50 1.84 30.10 -2.52
C ARG A 50 1.83 28.63 -2.94
N ASN A 51 0.73 28.23 -3.58
CA ASN A 51 0.68 26.94 -4.24
C ASN A 51 1.71 26.82 -5.38
N GLU A 52 2.47 25.73 -5.40
CA GLU A 52 3.52 25.42 -6.36
C GLU A 52 3.20 24.11 -7.11
N SER A 53 3.53 24.06 -8.39
CA SER A 53 3.46 22.81 -9.16
C SER A 53 4.57 22.73 -10.20
N GLU A 54 5.25 21.58 -10.33
CA GLU A 54 6.10 21.29 -11.49
C GLU A 54 5.61 20.05 -12.25
N VAL A 55 5.57 20.12 -13.58
CA VAL A 55 5.22 18.99 -14.44
C VAL A 55 6.27 18.82 -15.53
N ARG A 56 7.04 17.73 -15.50
CA ARG A 56 8.09 17.42 -16.47
C ARG A 56 7.71 16.18 -17.28
N ILE A 57 7.65 16.28 -18.60
CA ILE A 57 7.40 15.14 -19.50
C ILE A 57 8.51 15.11 -20.56
N THR A 58 9.36 14.10 -20.50
CA THR A 58 10.70 14.13 -21.12
C THR A 58 11.00 12.87 -21.96
N ASP A 59 12.13 12.90 -22.68
CA ASP A 59 12.78 11.79 -23.39
C ASP A 59 11.85 10.76 -24.09
N GLU A 60 11.09 11.25 -25.08
CA GLU A 60 10.21 10.48 -25.97
C GLU A 60 9.04 9.75 -25.26
N SER A 61 8.67 10.21 -24.06
CA SER A 61 7.45 9.87 -23.32
C SER A 61 6.19 10.49 -23.96
N ASP A 62 5.40 9.70 -24.68
CA ASP A 62 4.31 10.17 -25.55
C ASP A 62 2.90 9.98 -24.95
N GLY A 63 2.00 10.92 -25.21
CA GLY A 63 0.55 10.75 -25.00
C GLY A 63 0.04 10.77 -23.56
N ASN A 64 0.86 11.18 -22.60
CA ASN A 64 0.54 11.27 -21.18
C ASN A 64 -0.44 12.41 -20.85
N GLY A 65 -1.23 12.26 -19.79
CA GLY A 65 -2.21 13.24 -19.30
C GLY A 65 -1.99 13.60 -17.83
N VAL A 66 -1.60 14.85 -17.55
CA VAL A 66 -1.41 15.35 -16.17
C VAL A 66 -2.44 16.44 -15.86
N SER A 67 -3.09 16.33 -14.71
CA SER A 67 -4.06 17.29 -14.16
C SER A 67 -3.67 17.60 -12.72
N ILE A 68 -3.67 18.88 -12.36
CA ILE A 68 -3.36 19.35 -11.01
C ILE A 68 -4.41 20.40 -10.63
N ASN A 69 -5.01 20.28 -9.45
CA ASN A 69 -6.13 21.11 -9.02
C ASN A 69 -6.02 21.50 -7.54
N GLN A 70 -5.09 22.40 -7.25
CA GLN A 70 -4.79 22.88 -5.90
C GLN A 70 -5.72 24.05 -5.50
N ARG A 71 -6.31 23.99 -4.30
CA ARG A 71 -7.12 25.09 -3.73
C ARG A 71 -6.82 25.29 -2.25
N GLY A 72 -5.96 26.24 -1.90
CA GLY A 72 -5.45 26.35 -0.53
C GLY A 72 -4.36 27.41 -0.36
N GLU A 73 -3.42 27.16 0.54
CA GLU A 73 -2.18 27.89 0.79
C GLU A 73 -0.97 26.91 0.85
N ASP A 74 0.20 27.36 0.39
CA ASP A 74 1.49 26.63 0.17
C ASP A 74 1.49 25.22 -0.48
N LEU A 75 0.33 24.70 -0.91
CA LEU A 75 0.16 23.39 -1.57
C LEU A 75 1.18 23.12 -2.70
N LYS A 76 1.92 22.01 -2.66
CA LYS A 76 2.97 21.65 -3.64
C LYS A 76 2.64 20.34 -4.38
N SER A 77 2.77 20.31 -5.71
CA SER A 77 2.65 19.07 -6.50
C SER A 77 3.71 18.98 -7.60
N ASP A 78 4.63 18.02 -7.49
CA ASP A 78 5.60 17.72 -8.53
C ASP A 78 5.23 16.40 -9.25
N VAL A 79 5.50 16.33 -10.56
CA VAL A 79 5.18 15.17 -11.42
C VAL A 79 6.19 15.04 -12.56
N GLU A 80 7.03 14.00 -12.61
CA GLU A 80 7.86 13.67 -13.78
C GLU A 80 7.41 12.40 -14.52
N ILE A 81 7.39 12.46 -15.87
CA ILE A 81 7.12 11.31 -16.73
C ILE A 81 8.22 11.23 -17.80
N ALA A 82 9.14 10.30 -17.61
CA ALA A 82 10.45 10.30 -18.26
C ALA A 82 10.82 8.99 -18.97
N TYR A 83 11.81 9.06 -19.84
CA TYR A 83 12.45 7.92 -20.52
C TYR A 83 11.44 6.94 -21.19
N TYR A 84 10.78 7.42 -22.24
CA TYR A 84 9.84 6.67 -23.10
C TYR A 84 8.55 6.17 -22.42
N SER A 85 8.23 6.69 -21.23
CA SER A 85 7.04 6.30 -20.43
C SER A 85 5.77 6.95 -20.98
N SER A 86 4.88 6.16 -21.56
CA SER A 86 3.86 6.66 -22.49
C SER A 86 2.42 6.27 -22.13
N GLY A 87 1.48 7.19 -22.37
CA GLY A 87 0.04 6.99 -22.14
C GLY A 87 -0.38 6.96 -20.66
N ASN A 88 0.48 7.40 -19.75
CA ASN A 88 0.21 7.50 -18.31
C ASN A 88 -0.76 8.64 -17.99
N THR A 89 -1.53 8.50 -16.91
CA THR A 89 -2.47 9.52 -16.39
C THR A 89 -2.14 9.85 -14.94
N VAL A 90 -2.13 11.13 -14.60
CA VAL A 90 -1.94 11.64 -13.23
C VAL A 90 -2.98 12.73 -12.97
N ASP A 91 -3.80 12.62 -11.90
CA ASP A 91 -4.72 13.67 -11.45
C ASP A 91 -4.53 13.96 -9.95
N VAL A 92 -3.97 15.13 -9.62
CA VAL A 92 -3.69 15.57 -8.25
C VAL A 92 -4.69 16.63 -7.81
N ILE A 93 -5.34 16.42 -6.65
CA ILE A 93 -6.38 17.30 -6.10
C ILE A 93 -6.05 17.61 -4.63
N GLN A 94 -5.26 18.65 -4.40
CA GLN A 94 -4.96 19.17 -3.07
C GLN A 94 -5.91 20.31 -2.66
N ARG A 95 -6.19 20.42 -1.36
CA ARG A 95 -6.97 21.51 -0.78
C ARG A 95 -6.33 22.05 0.49
N ASP A 96 -6.84 23.19 0.93
CA ASP A 96 -6.66 23.74 2.27
C ASP A 96 -5.20 24.17 2.61
N GLU A 97 -4.37 23.55 3.45
CA GLU A 97 -3.05 24.13 3.84
C GLU A 97 -1.87 23.14 3.75
N ASP A 98 -0.67 23.61 3.35
CA ASP A 98 0.64 22.94 3.41
C ASP A 98 0.82 21.52 2.77
N ASN A 99 -0.19 20.93 2.14
CA ASN A 99 -0.10 19.56 1.55
C ASN A 99 0.88 19.44 0.36
N HIS A 100 1.57 18.30 0.26
CA HIS A 100 2.61 17.99 -0.71
C HIS A 100 2.33 16.67 -1.46
N SER A 101 2.80 16.53 -2.70
CA SER A 101 2.68 15.29 -3.49
C SER A 101 3.79 15.23 -4.55
N ASP A 102 4.46 14.08 -4.72
CA ASP A 102 5.45 13.86 -5.77
C ASP A 102 5.20 12.53 -6.52
N VAL A 103 5.14 12.57 -7.86
CA VAL A 103 4.71 11.42 -8.69
C VAL A 103 5.60 11.23 -9.92
N ASP A 104 6.48 10.22 -9.87
CA ASP A 104 7.49 9.98 -10.90
C ASP A 104 7.25 8.65 -11.64
N ILE A 105 7.05 8.72 -12.97
CA ILE A 105 6.74 7.55 -13.82
C ILE A 105 7.78 7.43 -14.95
N TYR A 106 8.76 6.54 -14.78
CA TYR A 106 9.96 6.51 -15.62
C TYR A 106 10.41 5.13 -16.13
N ASN A 107 11.43 5.14 -17.01
CA ASN A 107 12.05 3.96 -17.63
C ASN A 107 11.06 2.98 -18.29
N HIS A 108 10.44 3.42 -19.39
CA HIS A 108 9.52 2.61 -20.21
C HIS A 108 8.28 2.09 -19.47
N SER A 109 7.76 2.85 -18.51
CA SER A 109 6.56 2.51 -17.73
C SER A 109 5.32 3.17 -18.35
N ASN A 110 4.36 2.38 -18.84
CA ASN A 110 3.31 2.84 -19.77
C ASN A 110 1.89 2.51 -19.31
N GLY A 111 0.95 3.42 -19.59
CA GLY A 111 -0.48 3.24 -19.32
C GLY A 111 -0.85 3.19 -17.84
N ASN A 112 0.01 3.68 -16.95
CA ASN A 112 -0.23 3.77 -15.52
C ASN A 112 -1.23 4.89 -15.20
N SER A 113 -1.95 4.79 -14.08
CA SER A 113 -2.96 5.76 -13.64
C SER A 113 -2.78 6.07 -12.16
N VAL A 114 -2.31 7.27 -11.84
CA VAL A 114 -2.14 7.76 -10.46
C VAL A 114 -3.19 8.83 -10.16
N ALA A 115 -3.84 8.75 -9.01
CA ALA A 115 -4.73 9.79 -8.50
C ALA A 115 -4.40 10.09 -7.04
N VAL A 116 -4.03 11.34 -6.73
CA VAL A 116 -3.74 11.80 -5.36
C VAL A 116 -4.80 12.82 -4.95
N LYS A 117 -5.42 12.64 -3.80
CA LYS A 117 -6.47 13.50 -3.28
C LYS A 117 -6.13 13.84 -1.83
N GLN A 118 -5.87 15.10 -1.54
CA GLN A 118 -5.43 15.58 -0.22
C GLN A 118 -6.32 16.72 0.25
N LYS A 119 -6.69 16.71 1.53
CA LYS A 119 -7.53 17.72 2.19
C LYS A 119 -7.04 17.99 3.61
N ASP A 120 -7.31 19.21 4.07
CA ASP A 120 -6.86 19.79 5.34
C ASP A 120 -5.35 20.08 5.33
N ALA A 121 -4.49 19.53 6.20
CA ALA A 121 -3.18 20.15 6.48
C ALA A 121 -1.94 19.23 6.48
N ASN A 122 -0.83 19.67 5.87
CA ASN A 122 0.50 19.04 5.96
C ASN A 122 0.60 17.56 5.50
N ASN A 123 -0.37 17.01 4.78
CA ASN A 123 -0.30 15.65 4.24
C ASN A 123 0.73 15.59 3.09
N ASP A 124 1.53 14.53 3.03
CA ASP A 124 2.48 14.26 1.94
C ASP A 124 2.12 12.95 1.22
N SER A 125 2.62 12.73 0.01
CA SER A 125 2.41 11.48 -0.73
C SER A 125 3.45 11.31 -1.84
N HIS A 126 4.17 10.19 -1.86
CA HIS A 126 5.11 9.83 -2.91
C HIS A 126 4.58 8.62 -3.72
N VAL A 127 4.68 8.67 -5.05
CA VAL A 127 4.27 7.55 -5.93
C VAL A 127 5.27 7.38 -7.08
N ASP A 128 6.12 6.36 -6.98
CA ASP A 128 7.17 6.03 -7.94
C ASP A 128 6.77 4.79 -8.76
N ILE A 129 6.77 4.87 -10.10
CA ILE A 129 6.41 3.73 -10.97
C ILE A 129 7.40 3.57 -12.12
N TYR A 130 8.35 2.63 -11.98
CA TYR A 130 9.51 2.55 -12.87
C TYR A 130 9.96 1.16 -13.33
N ASP A 131 10.98 1.16 -14.20
CA ASP A 131 11.65 0.00 -14.78
C ASP A 131 10.71 -1.04 -15.45
N TYR A 132 10.03 -0.56 -16.49
CA TYR A 132 9.12 -1.32 -17.36
C TYR A 132 7.84 -1.77 -16.65
N SER A 133 7.33 -0.98 -15.71
CA SER A 133 6.11 -1.25 -14.94
C SER A 133 4.89 -0.61 -15.60
N ASN A 134 3.94 -1.41 -16.10
CA ASN A 134 2.89 -0.96 -17.02
C ASN A 134 1.47 -1.30 -16.56
N GLY A 135 0.53 -0.38 -16.80
CA GLY A 135 -0.89 -0.57 -16.54
C GLY A 135 -1.26 -0.60 -15.06
N ASN A 136 -0.40 -0.08 -14.18
CA ASN A 136 -0.64 -0.02 -12.74
C ASN A 136 -1.64 1.11 -12.42
N ILE A 137 -2.40 0.94 -11.35
CA ILE A 137 -3.36 1.92 -10.82
C ILE A 137 -2.96 2.21 -9.38
N VAL A 138 -2.84 3.49 -9.02
CA VAL A 138 -2.58 3.95 -7.66
C VAL A 138 -3.60 5.05 -7.33
N GLU A 139 -4.33 4.91 -6.24
CA GLU A 139 -5.26 5.94 -5.74
C GLU A 139 -4.98 6.24 -4.26
N VAL A 140 -4.55 7.46 -3.94
CA VAL A 140 -4.34 7.96 -2.57
C VAL A 140 -5.46 8.97 -2.23
N GLU A 141 -6.13 8.80 -1.09
CA GLU A 141 -7.10 9.74 -0.51
C GLU A 141 -6.78 10.04 0.96
N GLN A 142 -6.22 11.23 1.23
CA GLN A 142 -5.89 11.75 2.55
C GLN A 142 -6.84 12.91 2.94
N GLU A 143 -7.49 12.81 4.10
CA GLU A 143 -8.35 13.84 4.70
C GLU A 143 -7.98 14.02 6.18
N GLY A 144 -7.18 15.03 6.52
CA GLY A 144 -6.72 15.22 7.90
C GLY A 144 -5.43 16.02 8.05
N GLU A 145 -4.70 15.82 9.16
CA GLU A 145 -3.44 16.53 9.42
C GLU A 145 -2.21 15.58 9.48
N TYR A 146 -1.12 15.89 8.77
CA TYR A 146 0.18 15.19 8.84
C TYR A 146 0.23 13.73 8.34
N ASN A 147 -0.73 13.26 7.53
CA ASN A 147 -0.66 11.90 6.96
C ASN A 147 0.38 11.82 5.83
N ASP A 148 1.16 10.73 5.75
CA ASP A 148 2.15 10.46 4.70
C ASP A 148 1.84 9.13 3.99
N SER A 149 2.43 8.90 2.83
CA SER A 149 2.32 7.62 2.10
C SER A 149 3.40 7.50 1.02
N ASP A 150 4.19 6.43 0.99
CA ASP A 150 5.14 6.11 -0.08
C ASP A 150 4.70 4.85 -0.86
N ILE A 151 4.83 4.85 -2.18
CA ILE A 151 4.29 3.78 -3.05
C ILE A 151 5.25 3.53 -4.21
N ASP A 152 6.08 2.50 -4.09
CA ASP A 152 7.16 2.18 -5.03
C ASP A 152 6.87 0.91 -5.87
N ILE A 153 6.43 1.08 -7.13
CA ILE A 153 6.03 -0.02 -8.03
C ILE A 153 7.04 -0.20 -9.17
N TYR A 154 8.03 -1.07 -8.96
CA TYR A 154 9.16 -1.22 -9.87
C TYR A 154 9.61 -2.67 -10.18
N GLY A 155 10.66 -2.80 -10.99
CA GLY A 155 11.27 -4.10 -11.25
C GLY A 155 12.46 -3.99 -12.20
N GLY A 156 12.29 -4.47 -13.43
CA GLY A 156 13.39 -4.46 -14.39
C GLY A 156 13.17 -5.27 -15.65
N PHE A 157 13.94 -4.95 -16.68
CA PHE A 157 13.83 -5.54 -18.01
C PHE A 157 14.15 -7.06 -18.02
N PRO A 158 13.29 -7.93 -18.58
CA PRO A 158 12.13 -7.64 -19.42
C PRO A 158 10.77 -7.85 -18.71
N SER A 159 10.75 -7.93 -17.38
CA SER A 159 9.57 -8.34 -16.61
C SER A 159 8.73 -7.13 -16.14
N GLY A 160 9.33 -6.22 -15.36
CA GLY A 160 8.61 -5.13 -14.67
C GLY A 160 7.58 -5.60 -13.63
N SER A 161 6.90 -4.64 -13.00
CA SER A 161 5.70 -4.83 -12.17
C SER A 161 4.48 -4.28 -12.90
N ASN A 162 3.55 -5.13 -13.35
CA ASN A 162 2.50 -4.74 -14.30
C ASN A 162 1.09 -5.11 -13.84
N GLY A 163 0.15 -4.20 -14.07
CA GLY A 163 -1.28 -4.39 -13.80
C GLY A 163 -1.64 -4.47 -12.33
N ASN A 164 -0.78 -3.93 -11.44
CA ASN A 164 -1.06 -3.86 -10.00
C ASN A 164 -2.09 -2.76 -9.72
N TYR A 165 -2.85 -2.92 -8.64
CA TYR A 165 -3.76 -1.92 -8.07
C TYR A 165 -3.30 -1.63 -6.65
N VAL A 166 -3.16 -0.36 -6.29
CA VAL A 166 -2.88 0.11 -4.93
C VAL A 166 -3.90 1.19 -4.58
N TYR A 167 -4.43 1.12 -3.37
CA TYR A 167 -5.25 2.17 -2.75
C TYR A 167 -4.73 2.43 -1.34
N VAL A 168 -4.62 3.71 -0.98
CA VAL A 168 -4.37 4.19 0.38
C VAL A 168 -5.46 5.22 0.72
N GLY A 169 -6.19 4.99 1.79
CA GLY A 169 -7.17 5.92 2.36
C GLY A 169 -6.79 6.28 3.79
N GLN A 170 -6.73 7.56 4.12
CA GLN A 170 -6.28 8.07 5.42
C GLN A 170 -7.22 9.21 5.88
N ASP A 171 -8.00 9.01 6.94
CA ASP A 171 -8.96 9.99 7.51
C ASP A 171 -8.66 10.23 9.01
N GLY A 172 -7.59 10.97 9.30
CA GLY A 172 -7.01 11.08 10.66
C GLY A 172 -5.87 12.09 10.83
N GLU A 173 -5.18 12.04 11.97
CA GLU A 173 -3.94 12.78 12.24
C GLU A 173 -2.71 11.82 12.29
N SER A 174 -1.60 12.15 11.62
CA SER A 174 -0.32 11.39 11.64
C SER A 174 -0.34 9.93 11.09
N LEU A 175 -1.19 9.58 10.13
CA LEU A 175 -1.23 8.23 9.54
C LEU A 175 -0.11 8.03 8.48
N ASP A 176 0.62 6.91 8.48
CA ASP A 176 1.72 6.59 7.54
C ASP A 176 1.51 5.23 6.82
N SER A 177 2.13 5.03 5.65
CA SER A 177 2.03 3.79 4.86
C SER A 177 3.08 3.67 3.72
N ASP A 178 3.91 2.62 3.70
CA ASP A 178 4.84 2.28 2.60
C ASP A 178 4.36 1.04 1.81
N ILE A 179 4.33 1.10 0.47
CA ILE A 179 3.85 0.01 -0.39
C ILE A 179 4.84 -0.28 -1.54
N GLU A 180 5.73 -1.24 -1.34
CA GLU A 180 6.77 -1.66 -2.31
C GLU A 180 6.35 -2.90 -3.14
N ILE A 181 6.27 -2.81 -4.48
CA ILE A 181 5.90 -3.96 -5.35
C ILE A 181 6.98 -4.26 -6.41
N GLU A 182 7.96 -5.10 -6.06
CA GLU A 182 9.11 -5.45 -6.91
C GLU A 182 8.87 -6.69 -7.82
N TYR A 183 9.08 -6.52 -9.14
CA TYR A 183 9.03 -7.58 -10.18
C TYR A 183 7.70 -8.36 -10.30
N SER A 184 6.62 -7.82 -9.75
CA SER A 184 5.42 -8.55 -9.32
C SER A 184 4.16 -7.95 -9.97
N ASN A 185 3.20 -8.80 -10.37
CA ASN A 185 2.20 -8.44 -11.39
C ASN A 185 0.76 -8.82 -10.99
N GLY A 186 -0.21 -7.97 -11.32
CA GLY A 186 -1.62 -8.21 -11.07
C GLY A 186 -2.01 -8.27 -9.59
N ASN A 187 -1.18 -7.72 -8.70
CA ASN A 187 -1.47 -7.66 -7.27
C ASN A 187 -2.50 -6.56 -6.96
N THR A 188 -3.17 -6.68 -5.83
CA THR A 188 -4.08 -5.68 -5.27
C THR A 188 -3.62 -5.38 -3.84
N VAL A 189 -3.34 -4.12 -3.52
CA VAL A 189 -3.15 -3.63 -2.15
C VAL A 189 -4.22 -2.59 -1.87
N PHE A 190 -4.77 -2.62 -0.67
CA PHE A 190 -5.77 -1.69 -0.17
C PHE A 190 -5.45 -1.42 1.30
N VAL A 191 -5.10 -0.19 1.64
CA VAL A 191 -4.92 0.29 3.01
C VAL A 191 -6.01 1.33 3.27
N GLU A 192 -6.75 1.20 4.36
CA GLU A 192 -7.66 2.23 4.88
C GLU A 192 -7.35 2.44 6.37
N GLN A 193 -7.06 3.69 6.75
CA GLN A 193 -6.60 4.10 8.08
C GLN A 193 -7.45 5.28 8.56
N LYS A 194 -7.95 5.26 9.79
CA LYS A 194 -8.84 6.32 10.30
C LYS A 194 -8.75 6.48 11.82
N GLY A 195 -7.89 7.39 12.25
CA GLY A 195 -7.81 7.81 13.65
C GLY A 195 -6.58 8.67 13.90
N ASN A 196 -5.66 8.22 14.78
CA ASN A 196 -4.42 8.94 15.08
C ASN A 196 -3.18 8.02 15.09
N ASP A 197 -2.06 8.52 14.57
CA ASP A 197 -0.70 7.95 14.71
C ASP A 197 -0.59 6.45 14.33
N GLN A 198 -1.20 6.03 13.19
CA GLN A 198 -1.23 4.66 12.65
C GLN A 198 -0.11 4.42 11.61
N ASP A 199 0.42 3.19 11.48
CA ASP A 199 1.49 2.82 10.53
C ASP A 199 1.17 1.53 9.73
N SER A 200 1.73 1.36 8.51
CA SER A 200 1.52 0.16 7.68
C SER A 200 2.52 -0.05 6.51
N ASP A 201 3.30 -1.14 6.55
CA ASP A 201 4.29 -1.53 5.50
C ASP A 201 3.77 -2.71 4.66
N VAL A 202 3.67 -2.59 3.32
CA VAL A 202 3.17 -3.68 2.43
C VAL A 202 4.11 -4.00 1.25
N GLY A 203 4.98 -4.99 1.42
CA GLY A 203 5.99 -5.38 0.42
C GLY A 203 5.68 -6.66 -0.39
N ILE A 204 5.53 -6.57 -1.71
CA ILE A 204 5.24 -7.73 -2.61
C ILE A 204 6.34 -7.96 -3.66
N TYR A 205 7.23 -8.93 -3.38
CA TYR A 205 8.54 -9.07 -4.01
C TYR A 205 8.74 -10.31 -4.89
N GLY A 206 9.69 -10.22 -5.83
CA GLY A 206 10.35 -11.39 -6.39
C GLY A 206 9.44 -12.26 -7.25
N TRP A 207 8.71 -11.65 -8.18
CA TRP A 207 7.76 -12.30 -9.10
C TRP A 207 6.61 -13.01 -8.37
N SER A 208 6.04 -12.35 -7.37
CA SER A 208 4.89 -12.79 -6.56
C SER A 208 3.62 -12.12 -7.10
N ASN A 209 2.78 -12.87 -7.83
CA ASN A 209 1.76 -12.31 -8.73
C ASN A 209 0.32 -12.67 -8.30
N GLY A 210 -0.64 -11.78 -8.57
CA GLY A 210 -2.06 -12.03 -8.31
C GLY A 210 -2.44 -12.06 -6.82
N ASN A 211 -1.57 -11.57 -5.94
CA ASN A 211 -1.84 -11.49 -4.51
C ASN A 211 -2.81 -10.34 -4.19
N VAL A 212 -3.54 -10.48 -3.09
CA VAL A 212 -4.40 -9.44 -2.51
C VAL A 212 -3.92 -9.17 -1.09
N VAL A 213 -3.75 -7.90 -0.73
CA VAL A 213 -3.56 -7.43 0.65
C VAL A 213 -4.65 -6.38 0.93
N VAL A 214 -5.28 -6.50 2.08
CA VAL A 214 -6.19 -5.51 2.66
C VAL A 214 -5.72 -5.24 4.08
N VAL A 215 -5.61 -3.96 4.43
CA VAL A 215 -5.38 -3.44 5.79
C VAL A 215 -6.48 -2.42 6.06
N ASP A 216 -7.16 -2.53 7.19
CA ASP A 216 -8.18 -1.62 7.72
C ASP A 216 -7.81 -1.32 9.19
N GLN A 217 -7.61 -0.05 9.54
CA GLN A 217 -7.02 0.40 10.81
C GLN A 217 -7.81 1.58 11.40
N ASP A 218 -8.49 1.36 12.53
CA ASP A 218 -9.41 2.30 13.20
C ASP A 218 -8.88 2.71 14.60
N ASP A 219 -9.08 3.99 14.96
CA ASP A 219 -8.72 4.64 16.25
C ASP A 219 -7.20 4.92 16.50
N GLU A 220 -6.49 4.52 17.57
CA GLU A 220 -5.17 5.14 17.96
C GLU A 220 -3.94 4.18 18.05
N GLU A 221 -2.79 4.58 17.51
CA GLU A 221 -1.46 3.91 17.64
C GLU A 221 -1.36 2.42 17.17
N ASN A 222 -2.07 1.97 16.11
CA ASN A 222 -1.89 0.60 15.53
C ASN A 222 -0.84 0.53 14.38
N ASP A 223 -0.26 -0.67 14.16
CA ASP A 223 0.85 -0.99 13.24
C ASP A 223 0.57 -2.31 12.46
N SER A 224 1.05 -2.43 11.20
CA SER A 224 0.90 -3.66 10.40
C SER A 224 1.93 -3.86 9.27
N ASP A 225 2.60 -5.01 9.27
CA ASP A 225 3.76 -5.37 8.42
C ASP A 225 3.37 -6.55 7.48
N VAL A 226 3.22 -6.37 6.16
CA VAL A 226 2.71 -7.43 5.23
C VAL A 226 3.63 -7.72 4.05
N TYR A 227 4.37 -8.83 4.11
CA TYR A 227 5.40 -9.21 3.14
C TYR A 227 5.10 -10.49 2.34
N ILE A 228 4.99 -10.39 1.01
CA ILE A 228 4.71 -11.53 0.11
C ILE A 228 5.82 -11.70 -0.94
N ALA A 229 6.72 -12.68 -0.76
CA ALA A 229 8.00 -12.75 -1.47
C ALA A 229 8.28 -14.09 -2.20
N ASN A 230 9.30 -14.08 -3.08
CA ASN A 230 9.92 -15.25 -3.73
C ASN A 230 8.93 -16.18 -4.46
N HIS A 231 8.32 -15.71 -5.55
CA HIS A 231 7.36 -16.47 -6.37
C HIS A 231 6.11 -16.95 -5.62
N SER A 232 5.61 -16.17 -4.66
CA SER A 232 4.39 -16.47 -3.91
C SER A 232 3.19 -15.82 -4.60
N ASN A 233 2.23 -16.60 -5.11
CA ASN A 233 1.20 -16.12 -6.04
C ASN A 233 -0.23 -16.38 -5.54
N ASP A 234 -1.20 -15.63 -6.05
CA ASP A 234 -2.63 -15.85 -5.80
C ASP A 234 -3.00 -15.91 -4.29
N ASN A 235 -2.19 -15.32 -3.40
CA ASN A 235 -2.45 -15.27 -1.95
C ASN A 235 -3.44 -14.13 -1.61
N THR A 236 -4.02 -14.18 -0.42
CA THR A 236 -4.86 -13.13 0.14
C THR A 236 -4.46 -12.92 1.59
N VAL A 237 -4.24 -11.67 1.98
CA VAL A 237 -4.05 -11.20 3.35
C VAL A 237 -5.12 -10.14 3.61
N GLU A 238 -5.76 -10.21 4.76
CA GLU A 238 -6.77 -9.27 5.26
C GLU A 238 -6.35 -8.92 6.71
N VAL A 239 -6.29 -7.65 7.08
CA VAL A 239 -5.98 -7.14 8.43
C VAL A 239 -7.05 -6.11 8.79
N GLU A 240 -7.64 -6.21 9.98
CA GLU A 240 -8.70 -5.35 10.52
C GLU A 240 -8.34 -5.09 12.00
N GLN A 241 -8.02 -3.85 12.37
CA GLN A 241 -7.54 -3.42 13.70
C GLN A 241 -8.41 -2.27 14.24
N ASP A 242 -9.13 -2.49 15.35
CA ASP A 242 -10.04 -1.56 16.06
C ASP A 242 -9.53 -1.29 17.51
N ASP A 243 -9.79 -0.09 18.05
CA ASP A 243 -9.39 0.46 19.39
C ASP A 243 -7.93 1.03 19.48
N GLU A 244 -7.03 0.57 20.37
CA GLU A 244 -5.75 1.26 20.72
C GLU A 244 -4.51 0.30 20.75
N ASP A 245 -3.32 0.72 20.28
CA ASP A 245 -2.03 -0.01 20.42
C ASP A 245 -2.00 -1.47 19.85
N ASN A 246 -2.53 -1.75 18.63
CA ASN A 246 -2.53 -3.09 18.01
C ASN A 246 -1.41 -3.30 16.94
N ASP A 247 -0.79 -4.49 16.88
CA ASP A 247 0.37 -4.84 16.01
C ASP A 247 0.12 -6.15 15.21
N SER A 248 0.56 -6.23 13.95
CA SER A 248 0.42 -7.44 13.11
C SER A 248 1.48 -7.61 12.00
N ASP A 249 2.32 -8.65 12.12
CA ASP A 249 3.44 -9.00 11.23
C ASP A 249 3.09 -10.24 10.36
N ILE A 250 3.14 -10.18 9.03
CA ILE A 250 2.61 -11.21 8.11
C ILE A 250 3.55 -11.51 6.93
N ASN A 251 4.20 -12.68 6.96
CA ASN A 251 5.29 -13.04 6.06
C ASN A 251 5.00 -14.30 5.20
N ILE A 252 4.68 -14.15 3.90
CA ILE A 252 4.39 -15.26 2.96
C ILE A 252 5.47 -15.43 1.88
N TYR A 253 6.32 -16.46 1.97
CA TYR A 253 7.50 -16.60 1.08
C TYR A 253 7.82 -18.01 0.54
N ASP A 254 8.83 -18.08 -0.34
CA ASP A 254 9.38 -19.29 -0.97
C ASP A 254 8.36 -20.18 -1.71
N PHE A 255 7.82 -19.67 -2.82
CA PHE A 255 6.88 -20.35 -3.73
C PHE A 255 5.51 -20.67 -3.09
N SER A 256 5.10 -19.92 -2.07
CA SER A 256 3.87 -20.18 -1.32
C SER A 256 2.69 -19.50 -2.00
N SER A 257 1.74 -20.28 -2.52
CA SER A 257 0.69 -19.76 -3.42
C SER A 257 -0.71 -20.23 -3.08
N GLY A 258 -1.70 -19.34 -3.25
CA GLY A 258 -3.10 -19.62 -2.95
C GLY A 258 -3.41 -19.75 -1.46
N ASN A 259 -2.64 -19.07 -0.60
CA ASN A 259 -2.90 -19.02 0.84
C ASN A 259 -3.86 -17.88 1.17
N TYR A 260 -4.64 -18.04 2.24
CA TYR A 260 -5.46 -16.99 2.84
C TYR A 260 -4.93 -16.72 4.26
N VAL A 261 -4.76 -15.46 4.63
CA VAL A 261 -4.52 -15.00 6.01
C VAL A 261 -5.57 -13.93 6.28
N ALA A 262 -6.13 -13.94 7.48
CA ALA A 262 -6.85 -12.80 8.03
C ALA A 262 -6.32 -12.51 9.44
N VAL A 263 -6.37 -11.25 9.87
CA VAL A 263 -6.16 -10.79 11.25
C VAL A 263 -7.27 -9.81 11.57
N GLU A 264 -7.95 -10.01 12.69
CA GLU A 264 -9.04 -9.19 13.23
C GLU A 264 -8.62 -8.93 14.71
N GLN A 265 -8.50 -7.67 15.13
CA GLN A 265 -8.00 -7.25 16.47
C GLN A 265 -8.92 -6.12 17.00
N ASP A 266 -9.77 -6.41 17.99
CA ASP A 266 -10.74 -5.48 18.60
C ASP A 266 -10.30 -5.14 20.05
N GLY A 267 -9.33 -4.23 20.29
CA GLY A 267 -8.96 -3.91 21.68
C GLY A 267 -7.71 -3.04 21.94
N GLU A 268 -7.15 -3.17 23.16
CA GLU A 268 -5.97 -2.43 23.65
C GLU A 268 -4.74 -3.38 23.74
N ASP A 269 -3.53 -3.02 23.28
CA ASP A 269 -2.29 -3.83 23.38
C ASP A 269 -2.44 -5.28 22.79
N ASN A 270 -2.71 -5.47 21.48
CA ASN A 270 -2.78 -6.81 20.84
C ASN A 270 -1.71 -7.06 19.76
N ASP A 271 -1.04 -8.21 19.78
CA ASP A 271 0.13 -8.55 18.92
C ASP A 271 -0.14 -9.82 18.03
N SER A 272 0.47 -9.96 16.84
CA SER A 272 0.42 -11.19 16.03
C SER A 272 1.51 -11.34 14.94
N ASP A 273 2.09 -12.54 14.76
CA ASP A 273 3.08 -12.87 13.70
C ASP A 273 2.66 -14.10 12.87
N VAL A 274 2.38 -13.95 11.56
CA VAL A 274 1.98 -15.02 10.65
C VAL A 274 3.02 -15.32 9.56
N ASN A 275 3.81 -16.38 9.75
CA ASN A 275 4.89 -16.79 8.86
C ASN A 275 4.51 -18.03 7.97
N ILE A 276 4.32 -17.87 6.65
CA ILE A 276 3.97 -18.98 5.73
C ILE A 276 5.05 -19.18 4.65
N TYR A 277 5.81 -20.29 4.71
CA TYR A 277 6.92 -20.49 3.77
C TYR A 277 7.10 -21.88 3.15
N GLY A 278 7.57 -21.92 1.91
CA GLY A 278 8.00 -23.15 1.26
C GLY A 278 9.48 -23.43 1.46
N GLY A 279 9.98 -24.44 0.75
CA GLY A 279 11.42 -24.67 0.68
C GLY A 279 11.80 -25.94 -0.07
N GLY A 280 13.09 -26.15 -0.28
CA GLY A 280 13.63 -27.35 -0.94
C GLY A 280 13.12 -27.63 -2.37
N GLY A 281 12.35 -26.71 -2.97
CA GLY A 281 11.62 -26.90 -4.24
C GLY A 281 10.16 -27.35 -4.09
N ALA A 282 9.53 -27.21 -2.93
CA ALA A 282 8.10 -27.41 -2.69
C ALA A 282 7.53 -26.20 -1.90
N GLY A 283 6.56 -25.48 -2.47
CA GLY A 283 5.97 -24.29 -1.86
C GLY A 283 4.87 -24.59 -0.82
N SER A 284 4.56 -23.66 0.07
CA SER A 284 3.41 -23.75 0.99
C SER A 284 2.13 -23.28 0.27
N ASN A 285 1.27 -24.21 -0.14
CA ASN A 285 0.14 -23.89 -1.04
C ASN A 285 -1.21 -24.27 -0.44
N GLY A 286 -2.19 -23.36 -0.54
CA GLY A 286 -3.55 -23.61 -0.08
C GLY A 286 -3.68 -23.73 1.44
N ASN A 287 -2.85 -22.98 2.19
CA ASN A 287 -3.10 -22.75 3.60
C ASN A 287 -4.25 -21.76 3.79
N SER A 288 -4.83 -21.78 4.98
CA SER A 288 -5.65 -20.70 5.50
C SER A 288 -5.11 -20.35 6.89
N VAL A 289 -5.17 -19.09 7.29
CA VAL A 289 -4.98 -18.56 8.65
C VAL A 289 -6.06 -17.50 8.85
N VAL A 290 -6.53 -17.33 10.09
CA VAL A 290 -7.39 -16.24 10.58
C VAL A 290 -6.95 -16.07 12.03
N ILE A 291 -6.81 -14.82 12.48
CA ILE A 291 -6.59 -14.36 13.84
C ILE A 291 -7.79 -13.46 14.18
N GLU A 292 -8.29 -13.49 15.42
CA GLU A 292 -9.52 -12.79 15.87
C GLU A 292 -9.35 -12.47 17.37
N GLN A 293 -8.96 -11.24 17.73
CA GLN A 293 -8.49 -10.88 19.09
C GLN A 293 -9.35 -9.81 19.80
N ASP A 294 -10.34 -10.22 20.62
CA ASP A 294 -11.07 -9.26 21.46
C ASP A 294 -10.25 -8.80 22.71
N GLY A 295 -10.21 -7.50 23.01
CA GLY A 295 -9.89 -6.92 24.33
C GLY A 295 -8.42 -6.61 24.62
N GLU A 296 -8.08 -6.48 25.91
CA GLU A 296 -6.78 -5.97 26.40
C GLU A 296 -5.68 -7.08 26.47
N ASP A 297 -4.39 -6.79 26.22
CA ASP A 297 -3.24 -7.73 26.37
C ASP A 297 -3.40 -9.11 25.63
N ASN A 298 -3.57 -9.16 24.29
CA ASN A 298 -3.48 -10.41 23.51
C ASN A 298 -2.23 -10.47 22.58
N ASP A 299 -1.91 -11.64 22.02
CA ASP A 299 -0.64 -11.99 21.34
C ASP A 299 -0.89 -13.25 20.47
N SER A 300 -0.25 -13.42 19.28
CA SER A 300 -0.23 -14.71 18.54
C SER A 300 0.75 -14.92 17.33
N ASP A 301 1.76 -15.77 17.52
CA ASP A 301 2.65 -16.31 16.45
C ASP A 301 2.07 -17.55 15.67
N VAL A 302 2.43 -17.74 14.38
CA VAL A 302 2.03 -18.87 13.49
C VAL A 302 3.03 -19.18 12.32
N GLU A 303 4.03 -20.09 12.44
CA GLU A 303 4.96 -20.49 11.32
C GLU A 303 4.56 -21.78 10.52
N ILE A 304 3.87 -21.69 9.35
CA ILE A 304 3.40 -22.86 8.57
C ILE A 304 4.21 -23.15 7.29
N SER A 305 4.97 -24.25 7.32
CA SER A 305 5.96 -24.57 6.26
C SER A 305 5.62 -25.75 5.33
N TYR A 306 5.99 -25.65 4.03
CA TYR A 306 5.96 -26.72 3.01
C TYR A 306 4.60 -27.49 2.92
N SER A 307 3.49 -26.76 2.92
CA SER A 307 2.12 -27.24 3.16
C SER A 307 1.54 -28.36 2.27
N SER A 308 0.50 -29.02 2.80
CA SER A 308 -0.74 -29.25 2.06
C SER A 308 -1.97 -29.34 2.98
N GLY A 309 -2.76 -28.25 3.00
CA GLY A 309 -4.16 -28.21 3.45
C GLY A 309 -4.45 -27.76 4.87
N ASN A 310 -3.45 -27.38 5.67
CA ASN A 310 -3.66 -26.86 7.02
C ASN A 310 -4.33 -25.46 6.95
N ASN A 311 -5.24 -25.17 7.88
CA ASN A 311 -6.39 -24.28 7.60
C ASN A 311 -6.94 -23.64 8.88
N VAL A 312 -6.55 -22.41 9.20
CA VAL A 312 -7.06 -21.55 10.30
C VAL A 312 -6.70 -22.15 11.67
N VAL A 313 -6.92 -21.65 12.90
CA VAL A 313 -7.29 -20.42 13.69
C VAL A 313 -6.48 -20.67 15.03
N VAL A 314 -6.11 -19.85 16.03
CA VAL A 314 -6.22 -18.44 16.51
C VAL A 314 -7.62 -17.82 16.72
N GLU A 315 -7.97 -17.44 17.97
CA GLU A 315 -9.14 -16.64 18.42
C GLU A 315 -8.88 -16.31 19.92
N GLN A 316 -9.00 -15.05 20.37
CA GLN A 316 -8.68 -14.55 21.73
C GLN A 316 -9.89 -13.86 22.43
N ASP A 317 -9.71 -13.35 23.67
CA ASP A 317 -10.65 -12.51 24.48
C ASP A 317 -10.01 -12.21 25.84
N GLY A 318 -9.53 -10.98 26.01
CA GLY A 318 -8.37 -10.66 26.83
C GLY A 318 -8.59 -10.12 28.24
N TYR A 319 -7.95 -8.98 28.52
CA TYR A 319 -7.08 -8.73 29.68
C TYR A 319 -5.87 -9.70 29.78
N ARG A 320 -5.65 -10.52 28.73
CA ARG A 320 -4.94 -11.82 28.78
C ARG A 320 -5.20 -12.76 27.56
N HIS A 321 -4.25 -12.85 26.63
CA HIS A 321 -3.47 -14.05 26.24
C HIS A 321 -3.29 -14.29 24.73
N ASP A 322 -2.05 -14.36 24.23
CA ASP A 322 -1.07 -15.47 24.42
C ASP A 322 -1.44 -16.76 23.60
N SER A 323 -1.49 -16.60 22.28
CA SER A 323 -0.57 -17.18 21.27
C SER A 323 -0.51 -18.66 20.87
N ASP A 324 0.22 -18.86 19.76
CA ASP A 324 1.01 -20.03 19.36
C ASP A 324 0.26 -21.26 18.75
N ILE A 325 0.74 -22.00 17.72
CA ILE A 325 1.81 -21.74 16.73
C ILE A 325 1.85 -22.81 15.59
N ASP A 326 2.53 -22.54 14.47
CA ASP A 326 3.19 -23.44 13.46
C ASP A 326 2.45 -24.60 12.69
N ILE A 327 2.96 -25.36 11.65
CA ILE A 327 4.31 -25.94 11.40
C ILE A 327 4.66 -26.58 10.00
N LEU A 328 5.98 -26.62 9.69
CA LEU A 328 6.93 -27.57 9.00
C LEU A 328 6.64 -28.55 7.80
N ASP A 329 7.67 -28.60 6.93
CA ASP A 329 8.28 -29.71 6.12
C ASP A 329 7.40 -30.88 5.59
N PHE A 330 6.82 -30.73 4.40
CA PHE A 330 5.96 -31.72 3.71
C PHE A 330 4.58 -31.91 4.37
N SER A 331 4.03 -30.83 4.95
CA SER A 331 2.73 -30.77 5.63
C SER A 331 1.60 -31.45 4.85
N ASN A 332 0.73 -32.15 5.57
CA ASN A 332 -0.31 -33.05 5.03
C ASN A 332 -1.31 -33.42 6.16
N GLY A 333 -2.53 -32.89 6.16
CA GLY A 333 -3.63 -33.51 6.91
C GLY A 333 -4.35 -32.66 7.96
N ASN A 334 -4.03 -31.37 8.08
CA ASN A 334 -4.95 -30.27 8.37
C ASN A 334 -5.44 -30.05 9.82
N THR A 335 -5.76 -28.77 10.10
CA THR A 335 -6.72 -28.28 11.12
C THR A 335 -6.14 -28.28 12.56
N VAL A 336 -5.70 -27.16 13.14
CA VAL A 336 -6.44 -26.01 13.78
C VAL A 336 -6.19 -26.01 15.30
N GLY A 337 -5.90 -24.84 15.90
CA GLY A 337 -5.45 -24.72 17.29
C GLY A 337 -6.31 -23.89 18.23
N VAL A 338 -6.51 -22.60 17.93
CA VAL A 338 -7.52 -21.64 18.46
C VAL A 338 -7.69 -21.50 19.98
N TYR A 339 -8.40 -20.43 20.29
CA TYR A 339 -9.45 -20.41 21.30
C TYR A 339 -8.92 -20.23 22.72
N GLN A 340 -8.59 -18.97 23.03
CA GLN A 340 -9.49 -18.08 23.75
C GLN A 340 -9.55 -18.02 25.29
N LYS A 341 -10.00 -16.82 25.68
CA LYS A 341 -10.95 -16.49 26.74
C LYS A 341 -10.46 -16.75 28.14
N ASN A 342 -10.03 -15.64 28.73
CA ASN A 342 -10.62 -14.93 29.86
C ASN A 342 -9.67 -13.70 30.03
N GLY A 343 -9.85 -12.91 31.08
CA GLY A 343 -8.75 -12.89 32.07
C GLY A 343 -8.10 -14.25 32.47
N HIS A 344 -7.71 -15.18 31.57
CA HIS A 344 -7.13 -16.52 31.79
C HIS A 344 -6.90 -17.41 30.51
N MET A 345 -5.64 -17.82 30.32
CA MET A 345 -5.02 -18.82 29.42
C MET A 345 -5.05 -18.61 27.88
N ASP A 346 -3.96 -18.79 27.09
CA ASP A 346 -2.70 -19.62 27.12
C ASP A 346 -2.89 -21.06 26.59
N SER A 347 -2.13 -21.61 25.64
CA SER A 347 -1.36 -21.13 24.44
C SER A 347 -1.06 -22.40 23.57
N ASP A 348 -0.40 -22.25 22.41
CA ASP A 348 0.58 -23.21 21.79
C ASP A 348 0.07 -24.53 21.15
N VAL A 349 0.65 -24.86 19.97
CA VAL A 349 1.22 -26.17 19.53
C VAL A 349 0.89 -26.61 18.06
N LEU A 350 1.77 -26.33 17.09
CA LEU A 350 3.01 -27.07 16.69
C LEU A 350 2.85 -28.57 16.22
N ILE A 351 3.74 -29.01 15.29
CA ILE A 351 4.16 -30.42 14.93
C ILE A 351 3.41 -31.15 13.76
N SER A 352 4.03 -31.63 12.66
CA SER A 352 5.46 -31.74 12.25
C SER A 352 5.63 -31.95 10.73
N GLY A 353 6.87 -31.91 10.22
CA GLY A 353 7.26 -32.38 8.89
C GLY A 353 7.92 -33.78 8.84
N TYR A 354 7.50 -34.66 7.93
CA TYR A 354 7.06 -36.06 8.22
C TYR A 354 5.57 -36.15 8.62
N SER A 355 4.75 -35.29 8.03
CA SER A 355 3.36 -35.00 8.39
C SER A 355 2.36 -36.05 7.91
N SER A 356 1.33 -36.35 8.72
CA SER A 356 0.12 -37.05 8.27
C SER A 356 -1.00 -37.01 9.30
N GLY A 357 -2.26 -36.94 8.85
CA GLY A 357 -3.44 -37.27 9.66
C GLY A 357 -3.64 -36.35 10.87
N ASN A 358 -3.53 -35.04 10.64
CA ASN A 358 -3.65 -34.02 11.67
C ASN A 358 -5.15 -33.81 12.03
N THR A 359 -5.37 -33.20 13.18
CA THR A 359 -6.63 -32.71 13.76
C THR A 359 -6.19 -31.90 15.01
N VAL A 360 -7.10 -31.53 15.88
CA VAL A 360 -7.46 -30.15 16.23
C VAL A 360 -7.30 -30.07 17.77
N GLU A 361 -7.53 -28.89 18.36
CA GLU A 361 -8.36 -28.67 19.57
C GLU A 361 -7.58 -27.92 20.68
N VAL A 362 -7.75 -26.59 20.84
CA VAL A 362 -8.95 -25.75 21.16
C VAL A 362 -9.39 -25.86 22.63
N ASN A 363 -9.54 -24.70 23.31
CA ASN A 363 -10.51 -24.33 24.38
C ASN A 363 -9.92 -23.62 25.63
N GLN A 364 -10.20 -22.32 25.76
CA GLN A 364 -11.34 -21.71 26.48
C GLN A 364 -11.61 -22.16 27.91
N LYS A 365 -12.09 -21.24 28.77
CA LYS A 365 -12.83 -21.55 30.04
C LYS A 365 -13.99 -20.61 30.36
#